data_AF-A0A382EEU4-F1
#
_entry.id   AF-A0A382EEU4-F1
#
_cell.length_a   1.000
_cell.length_b   1.000
_cell.length_c   1.000
_cell.angle_alpha   90.00
_cell.angle_beta   90.00
_cell.angle_gamma   90.00
#
_symmetry.space_group_name_H-M   'P 1'
#
loop_
_entity.id
_entity.type
_entity.pdbx_description
1 polymer ?
#
loop_
_entity_poly.entity_id
_entity_poly.type
_entity_poly.pdbx_seq_one_letter_code
_entity_poly.pdbx_strand_id
1 'polypeptide(L)'
;MAKISIIGTGYVGLISGACFSEIGHHVTCVDLDDTKVNNINNKTPPIHEVGLQELLDKNVGINLFATNDLHEAVLNSDYTFIAVGTPYKEDYVDLTFIKESVKQIGLALKDKSSYHTVIVKSTVIPKTTSD
;
A
#
# COMPACT_ATOMS: atom_id res chain seq x y z
N MET A 1 15.66 -2.15 -10.05
CA MET A 1 14.23 -1.82 -9.83
C MET A 1 13.86 -2.25 -8.43
N ALA A 2 13.16 -1.41 -7.67
CA ALA A 2 12.77 -1.70 -6.30
C ALA A 2 11.54 -2.62 -6.25
N LYS A 3 11.42 -3.41 -5.19
CA LYS A 3 10.18 -4.10 -4.83
C LYS A 3 9.47 -3.31 -3.74
N ILE A 4 8.21 -2.97 -3.96
CA ILE A 4 7.45 -2.03 -3.13
C ILE A 4 6.13 -2.69 -2.74
N SER A 5 5.82 -2.70 -1.45
CA SER A 5 4.45 -2.96 -0.99
C SER A 5 3.77 -1.66 -0.59
N ILE A 6 2.47 -1.56 -0.84
CA ILE A 6 1.65 -0.39 -0.47
C ILE A 6 0.44 -0.87 0.32
N ILE A 7 0.36 -0.48 1.58
CA ILE A 7 -0.74 -0.84 2.47
C ILE A 7 -1.84 0.21 2.36
N GLY A 8 -3.00 -0.21 1.85
CA GLY A 8 -4.16 0.62 1.55
C GLY A 8 -4.27 0.92 0.06
N THR A 9 -5.44 0.65 -0.53
CA THR A 9 -5.74 0.89 -1.96
C THR A 9 -6.77 2.00 -2.17
N GLY A 10 -6.85 2.94 -1.23
CA GLY A 10 -7.53 4.21 -1.45
C GLY A 10 -6.78 5.09 -2.47
N TYR A 11 -7.26 6.32 -2.63
CA TYR A 11 -6.71 7.29 -3.59
C TYR A 11 -5.19 7.40 -3.55
N VAL A 12 -4.63 7.66 -2.36
CA VAL A 12 -3.19 7.85 -2.19
C VAL A 12 -2.41 6.58 -2.54
N GLY A 13 -2.85 5.42 -2.04
CA GLY A 13 -2.10 4.17 -2.18
C GLY A 13 -2.12 3.62 -3.60
N LEU A 14 -3.31 3.45 -4.19
CA LEU A 14 -3.43 2.83 -5.50
C LEU A 14 -2.79 3.68 -6.61
N ILE A 15 -2.99 5.00 -6.59
CA ILE A 15 -2.38 5.89 -7.59
C ILE A 15 -0.85 5.86 -7.44
N SER A 16 -0.33 5.95 -6.22
CA SER A 16 1.13 5.85 -5.99
C SER A 16 1.67 4.52 -6.53
N GLY A 17 0.98 3.42 -6.27
CA GLY A 17 1.38 2.10 -6.74
C GLY A 17 1.36 1.96 -8.26
N ALA A 18 0.31 2.44 -8.90
CA ALA A 18 0.20 2.47 -10.35
C ALA A 18 1.32 3.32 -10.98
N CYS A 19 1.61 4.50 -10.43
CA CYS A 19 2.71 5.35 -10.90
C CYS A 19 4.09 4.73 -10.66
N PHE A 20 4.34 4.09 -9.51
CA PHE A 20 5.60 3.40 -9.25
C PHE A 20 5.82 2.22 -10.20
N SER A 21 4.75 1.49 -10.52
CA SER A 21 4.78 0.42 -11.50
C SER A 21 5.10 0.94 -12.90
N GLU A 22 4.46 2.04 -13.29
CA GLU A 22 4.65 2.69 -14.59
C GLU A 22 6.11 3.11 -14.84
N ILE A 23 6.83 3.54 -13.79
CA ILE A 23 8.26 3.88 -13.87
C ILE A 23 9.19 2.67 -13.68
N GLY A 24 8.64 1.46 -13.64
CA GLY A 24 9.38 0.19 -13.72
C GLY A 24 9.64 -0.53 -12.40
N HIS A 25 9.08 -0.08 -11.27
CA HIS A 25 9.18 -0.82 -10.00
C HIS A 25 8.22 -2.02 -9.97
N HIS A 26 8.49 -2.99 -9.10
CA HIS A 26 7.56 -4.08 -8.82
C HIS A 26 6.75 -3.70 -7.60
N VAL A 27 5.43 -3.63 -7.75
CA VAL A 27 4.52 -3.08 -6.75
C VAL A 27 3.44 -4.10 -6.39
N THR A 28 3.30 -4.36 -5.10
CA THR A 28 2.20 -5.13 -4.53
C THR A 28 1.34 -4.22 -3.65
N CYS A 29 0.15 -3.88 -4.13
CA CYS A 29 -0.88 -3.19 -3.37
C CYS A 29 -1.58 -4.17 -2.42
N VAL A 30 -1.80 -3.75 -1.17
CA VAL A 30 -2.41 -4.56 -0.12
C VAL A 30 -3.67 -3.88 0.37
N ASP A 31 -4.79 -4.60 0.41
CA ASP A 31 -6.03 -4.14 1.04
C ASP A 31 -6.73 -5.32 1.73
N LEU A 32 -7.46 -5.03 2.81
CA LEU A 32 -8.26 -6.04 3.51
C LEU A 32 -9.59 -6.31 2.79
N ASP A 33 -10.01 -5.42 1.89
CA ASP A 33 -11.21 -5.58 1.08
C ASP A 33 -10.91 -6.41 -0.17
N ASP A 34 -11.29 -7.70 -0.12
CA ASP A 34 -11.16 -8.64 -1.23
C ASP A 34 -11.82 -8.13 -2.53
N THR A 35 -12.88 -7.33 -2.42
CA THR A 35 -13.54 -6.75 -3.60
C THR A 35 -12.61 -5.78 -4.31
N LYS A 36 -11.90 -4.93 -3.57
CA LYS A 36 -10.91 -4.00 -4.16
C LYS A 36 -9.72 -4.74 -4.74
N VAL A 37 -9.21 -5.74 -4.02
CA VAL A 37 -8.11 -6.59 -4.49
C VAL A 37 -8.47 -7.24 -5.83
N ASN A 38 -9.64 -7.87 -5.90
CA ASN A 38 -10.14 -8.50 -7.12
C ASN A 38 -10.37 -7.49 -8.25
N ASN A 39 -10.95 -6.33 -7.95
CA ASN A 39 -11.15 -5.28 -8.94
C ASN A 39 -9.82 -4.82 -9.54
N ILE A 40 -8.80 -4.53 -8.71
CA ILE A 40 -7.48 -4.10 -9.19
C ILE A 40 -6.84 -5.19 -10.06
N ASN A 41 -6.84 -6.44 -9.61
CA ASN A 41 -6.28 -7.56 -10.38
C ASN A 41 -7.03 -7.80 -11.71
N ASN A 42 -8.31 -7.45 -11.77
CA ASN A 42 -9.12 -7.45 -12.99
C ASN A 42 -9.08 -6.11 -13.75
N LYS A 43 -8.08 -5.26 -13.49
CA LYS A 43 -7.88 -3.96 -14.16
C LYS A 43 -9.09 -3.02 -14.05
N THR A 44 -9.89 -3.18 -13.01
CA THR A 44 -11.07 -2.34 -12.72
C THR A 44 -10.73 -1.41 -11.56
N PRO A 45 -10.66 -0.08 -11.77
CA PRO A 45 -10.37 0.88 -10.71
C PRO A 45 -11.46 0.86 -9.62
N PRO A 46 -11.11 0.64 -8.34
CA PRO A 46 -12.07 0.75 -7.23
C PRO A 46 -12.39 2.20 -6.84
N ILE A 47 -11.74 3.18 -7.48
CA ILE A 47 -11.88 4.61 -7.26
C ILE A 47 -11.93 5.34 -8.60
N HIS A 48 -12.55 6.53 -8.62
CA HIS A 48 -12.56 7.38 -9.81
C HIS A 48 -11.35 8.32 -9.81
N GLU A 49 -10.46 8.15 -10.78
CA GLU A 49 -9.37 9.09 -11.07
C GLU A 49 -9.05 9.06 -12.57
N VAL A 50 -8.79 10.23 -13.15
CA VAL A 50 -8.48 10.34 -14.58
C VAL A 50 -7.12 9.69 -14.87
N GLY A 51 -7.08 8.79 -15.85
CA GLY A 51 -5.86 8.09 -16.27
C GLY A 51 -5.52 6.83 -15.46
N LEU A 52 -6.20 6.57 -14.34
CA LEU A 52 -5.93 5.36 -13.55
C LEU A 52 -6.20 4.06 -14.31
N GLN A 53 -7.29 4.01 -15.09
CA GLN A 53 -7.63 2.85 -15.92
C GLN A 53 -6.47 2.47 -16.86
N GLU A 54 -5.90 3.45 -17.56
CA GLU A 54 -4.78 3.25 -18.49
C GLU A 54 -3.54 2.68 -17.76
N LEU A 55 -3.24 3.21 -16.58
CA LEU A 55 -2.13 2.71 -15.76
C LEU A 55 -2.38 1.26 -15.31
N LEU A 56 -3.60 0.91 -14.90
CA LEU A 56 -3.94 -0.45 -14.51
C LEU A 56 -3.83 -1.41 -15.71
N ASP A 57 -4.37 -1.01 -16.86
CA ASP A 57 -4.36 -1.83 -18.07
C ASP A 57 -2.93 -2.20 -18.51
N LYS A 58 -2.02 -1.24 -18.39
CA LYS A 58 -0.62 -1.37 -18.76
C LYS A 58 0.22 -2.16 -17.76
N ASN A 59 -0.06 -2.08 -16.46
CA ASN A 59 0.87 -2.53 -15.43
C ASN A 59 0.39 -3.76 -14.63
N VAL A 60 -0.93 -3.95 -14.48
CA VAL A 60 -1.48 -5.07 -13.69
C VAL A 60 -1.14 -6.41 -14.35
N GLY A 61 -0.56 -7.32 -13.57
CA GLY A 61 -0.13 -8.64 -14.01
C GLY A 61 1.27 -8.66 -14.62
N ILE A 62 1.92 -7.51 -14.79
CA ILE A 62 3.31 -7.41 -15.24
C ILE A 62 4.20 -7.06 -14.04
N ASN A 63 3.93 -5.90 -13.42
CA ASN A 63 4.69 -5.41 -12.28
C ASN A 63 3.83 -4.68 -11.24
N LEU A 64 2.51 -4.59 -11.45
CA LEU A 64 1.54 -4.21 -10.43
C LEU A 64 0.65 -5.41 -10.07
N PHE A 65 0.50 -5.67 -8.78
CA PHE A 65 -0.33 -6.75 -8.25
C PHE A 65 -1.14 -6.23 -7.05
N ALA A 66 -2.27 -6.87 -6.76
CA ALA A 66 -3.01 -6.66 -5.51
C ALA A 66 -3.16 -7.96 -4.73
N THR A 67 -3.08 -7.89 -3.40
CA THR A 67 -3.28 -9.02 -2.49
C THR A 67 -3.96 -8.57 -1.20
N ASN A 68 -4.52 -9.51 -0.45
CA ASN A 68 -4.94 -9.31 0.94
C ASN A 68 -3.90 -9.82 1.96
N ASP A 69 -2.84 -10.50 1.49
CA ASP A 69 -1.75 -11.00 2.32
C ASP A 69 -0.67 -9.93 2.52
N LEU A 70 -0.80 -9.17 3.61
CA LEU A 70 0.20 -8.18 4.00
C LEU A 70 1.56 -8.81 4.30
N HIS A 71 1.56 -9.99 4.94
CA HIS A 71 2.77 -10.63 5.42
C HIS A 71 3.67 -11.01 4.24
N GLU A 72 3.09 -11.68 3.25
CA GLU A 72 3.76 -12.07 2.01
C GLU A 72 4.24 -10.84 1.22
N ALA A 73 3.42 -9.79 1.12
CA ALA A 73 3.80 -8.55 0.46
C ALA A 73 5.02 -7.85 1.11
N VAL A 74 5.11 -7.84 2.44
CA VAL A 74 6.25 -7.27 3.18
C VAL A 74 7.50 -8.14 3.01
N LEU A 75 7.37 -9.47 3.10
CA LEU A 75 8.50 -10.39 2.89
C LEU A 75 9.10 -10.24 1.49
N ASN A 76 8.27 -9.98 0.49
CA ASN A 76 8.67 -9.86 -0.91
C ASN A 76 9.00 -8.44 -1.40
N SER A 77 8.99 -7.43 -0.53
CA SER A 77 9.34 -6.03 -0.87
C SER A 77 10.58 -5.52 -0.13
N ASP A 78 11.22 -4.46 -0.64
CA ASP A 78 12.32 -3.75 0.03
C ASP A 78 11.81 -2.51 0.79
N TYR A 79 10.67 -1.98 0.32
CA TYR A 79 10.02 -0.79 0.85
C TYR A 79 8.53 -1.07 1.09
N THR A 80 7.99 -0.65 2.23
CA THR A 80 6.54 -0.67 2.50
C THR A 80 6.04 0.74 2.72
N PHE A 81 5.11 1.20 1.88
CA PHE A 81 4.40 2.45 2.08
C PHE A 81 3.10 2.19 2.86
N ILE A 82 2.85 2.98 3.89
CA ILE A 82 1.58 2.97 4.62
C ILE A 82 0.74 4.13 4.10
N ALA A 83 -0.34 3.80 3.39
CA ALA A 83 -1.25 4.74 2.73
C ALA A 83 -2.72 4.49 3.13
N VAL A 84 -2.93 4.02 4.36
CA VAL A 84 -4.26 3.81 4.95
C VAL A 84 -4.89 5.13 5.40
N GLY A 85 -6.21 5.13 5.57
CA GLY A 85 -6.95 6.30 6.04
C GLY A 85 -6.58 6.70 7.47
N THR A 86 -6.61 7.99 7.74
CA THR A 86 -6.43 8.59 9.08
C THR A 86 -7.57 9.57 9.32
N PRO A 87 -8.81 9.07 9.51
CA PRO A 87 -9.97 9.94 9.61
C PRO A 87 -9.84 10.87 10.82
N TYR A 88 -10.21 12.13 10.62
CA TYR A 88 -10.32 13.08 11.73
C TYR A 88 -11.62 12.80 12.48
N LYS A 89 -11.50 12.54 13.77
CA LYS A 89 -12.61 12.46 14.72
C LYS A 89 -12.63 13.74 15.54
N GLU A 90 -13.79 14.06 16.13
CA GLU A 90 -14.10 15.25 16.95
C GLU A 90 -12.92 16.20 17.19
N ASP A 91 -11.90 15.79 17.97
CA ASP A 91 -10.71 16.59 18.27
C ASP A 91 -9.35 15.90 17.98
N TYR A 92 -9.31 14.78 17.26
CA TYR A 92 -8.06 14.04 17.02
C TYR A 92 -8.02 13.28 15.68
N VAL A 93 -6.80 13.05 15.18
CA VAL A 93 -6.55 12.18 14.03
C VAL A 93 -6.55 10.73 14.51
N ASP A 94 -7.46 9.91 13.99
CA ASP A 94 -7.52 8.48 14.33
C ASP A 94 -6.39 7.70 13.63
N LEU A 95 -5.42 7.25 14.42
CA LEU A 95 -4.26 6.48 13.97
C LEU A 95 -4.46 4.96 14.09
N THR A 96 -5.67 4.48 14.38
CA THR A 96 -5.95 3.05 14.57
C THR A 96 -5.46 2.20 13.40
N PHE A 97 -5.75 2.62 12.17
CA PHE A 97 -5.33 1.88 10.97
C PHE A 97 -3.81 1.91 10.75
N ILE A 98 -3.14 3.01 11.12
CA ILE A 98 -1.67 3.09 11.09
C ILE A 98 -1.09 2.09 12.08
N LYS A 99 -1.58 2.08 13.33
CA LYS A 99 -1.10 1.20 14.40
C LYS A 99 -1.26 -0.28 14.04
N GLU A 100 -2.40 -0.65 13.46
CA GLU A 100 -2.59 -2.03 13.02
C GLU A 100 -1.67 -2.37 11.84
N SER A 101 -1.50 -1.48 10.87
CA SER A 101 -0.59 -1.69 9.74
C SER A 101 0.85 -1.91 10.21
N VAL A 102 1.39 -1.04 11.09
CA VAL A 102 2.76 -1.18 11.59
C VAL A 102 2.95 -2.43 12.43
N LYS A 103 1.92 -2.85 13.19
CA LYS A 103 1.96 -4.11 13.95
C LYS A 103 2.09 -5.31 13.02
N GLN A 104 1.28 -5.37 11.97
CA GLN A 104 1.32 -6.46 10.98
C GLN A 104 2.64 -6.45 10.19
N ILE A 105 3.12 -5.28 9.78
CA ILE A 105 4.44 -5.12 9.17
C ILE A 105 5.53 -5.63 10.12
N GLY A 106 5.50 -5.22 11.39
CA GLY A 106 6.47 -5.67 12.40
C GLY A 106 6.47 -7.18 12.63
N LEU A 107 5.30 -7.84 12.53
CA LEU A 107 5.23 -9.30 12.57
C LEU A 107 5.92 -9.92 11.34
N ALA A 108 5.64 -9.42 10.14
CA ALA A 108 6.28 -9.89 8.92
C ALA A 108 7.80 -9.67 8.90
N LEU A 109 8.26 -8.55 9.47
CA LEU A 109 9.68 -8.25 9.56
C LEU A 109 10.45 -9.18 10.50
N LYS A 110 9.80 -9.91 11.42
CA LYS A 110 10.47 -10.94 12.22
C LYS A 110 10.98 -12.08 11.37
N ASP A 111 10.27 -12.39 10.29
CA ASP A 111 10.58 -13.49 9.38
C ASP A 111 11.44 -13.02 8.20
N LYS A 112 11.72 -11.72 8.12
CA LYS A 112 12.53 -11.11 7.05
C LYS A 112 13.98 -10.97 7.48
N SER A 113 14.90 -11.51 6.68
CA SER A 113 16.34 -11.45 6.96
C SER A 113 17.04 -10.22 6.39
N SER A 114 16.45 -9.55 5.39
CA SER A 114 17.02 -8.35 4.76
C SER A 114 16.49 -7.07 5.37
N TYR A 115 17.28 -5.99 5.25
CA TYR A 115 16.86 -4.66 5.66
C TYR A 115 15.59 -4.24 4.91
N HIS A 116 14.70 -3.53 5.61
CA HIS A 116 13.42 -3.09 5.07
C HIS A 116 13.13 -1.66 5.48
N THR A 117 12.68 -0.83 4.54
CA THR A 117 12.29 0.55 4.84
C THR A 117 10.78 0.66 4.93
N VAL A 118 10.27 1.22 6.03
CA VAL A 118 8.85 1.53 6.20
C VAL A 118 8.66 3.04 6.03
N ILE A 119 7.74 3.43 5.14
CA ILE A 119 7.46 4.82 4.79
C ILE A 119 6.02 5.15 5.15
N VAL A 120 5.81 6.13 6.03
CA VAL A 120 4.48 6.64 6.33
C VAL A 120 4.09 7.67 5.26
N LYS A 121 3.09 7.34 4.44
CA LYS A 121 2.56 8.24 3.40
C LYS A 121 1.22 8.85 3.80
N SER A 122 0.45 8.16 4.63
CA SER A 122 -0.78 8.67 5.25
C SER A 122 -0.56 10.01 5.95
N THR A 123 -1.58 10.85 5.99
CA THR A 123 -1.56 12.10 6.75
C THR A 123 -1.52 11.76 8.24
N VAL A 124 -0.43 12.10 8.91
CA VAL A 124 -0.22 11.85 10.35
C VAL A 124 0.23 13.13 11.04
N ILE A 125 0.08 13.17 12.37
CA ILE A 125 0.60 14.27 13.19
C ILE A 125 2.13 14.12 13.35
N PRO A 126 2.86 15.20 13.70
CA PRO A 126 4.29 15.11 13.98
C PRO A 126 4.59 14.03 15.03
N LYS A 127 5.78 13.41 14.91
CA LYS A 127 6.28 12.30 15.75
C LYS A 127 5.61 10.93 15.57
N THR A 128 4.49 10.83 14.84
CA THR A 128 3.86 9.51 14.59
C THR A 128 4.80 8.45 13.98
N THR A 129 5.81 8.86 13.20
CA THR A 129 6.79 7.91 12.63
C THR A 129 7.81 7.41 13.67
N SER A 130 8.10 8.18 14.71
CA SER A 130 9.11 7.85 15.72
C SER A 130 8.54 7.25 17.01
N ASP A 131 7.24 7.40 17.24
CA ASP A 131 6.51 6.93 18.42
C ASP A 131 5.96 5.51 18.23
#